data_AF-E3NSP3-F1
#
_entry.id   AF-E3NSP3-F1
#
_cell.length_a   1.000
_cell.length_b   1.000
_cell.length_c   1.000
_cell.angle_alpha   90.00
_cell.angle_beta   90.00
_cell.angle_gamma   90.00
#
_symmetry.space_group_name_H-M   'P 1'
#
loop_
_entity.id
_entity.type
_entity.pdbx_description
1 polymer ?
#
loop_
_entity_poly.entity_id
_entity_poly.type
_entity_poly.pdbx_seq_one_letter_code
_entity_poly.pdbx_strand_id
1 'polypeptide(L)'
;MVEAGGARRHRMTLESGDHTLTLFAYRTGPFKTVLFYVLTFLTLGIFRLILHWKQKWDVKVRMVPCTFESAEYIYIVDNHNVTELQPVMRKPNVMIPSANGEMKKSAELRWFVFRKLEYIWIDNTDSEETADESDCCWKTSFDIANQIPCRSLLSVSEGNSGLSSSEISRRLEFYGRNEIVVQLRPIFVTVWYNDEYAYYASLIVVLSLASIVMDVYQIRSQEIR
;
A
#
# COMPACT_ATOMS: atom_id res chain seq x y z
N MET A 1 -7.14 -36.82 15.16
CA MET A 1 -8.38 -36.15 14.71
C MET A 1 -7.98 -35.19 13.61
N VAL A 2 -8.28 -35.60 12.37
CA VAL A 2 -7.99 -34.86 11.14
C VAL A 2 -9.20 -33.95 10.92
N GLU A 3 -9.05 -32.63 11.05
CA GLU A 3 -10.08 -31.70 10.59
C GLU A 3 -9.94 -31.53 9.08
N ALA A 4 -10.80 -32.26 8.37
CA ALA A 4 -11.13 -31.98 6.98
C ALA A 4 -12.20 -30.88 6.95
N GLY A 5 -11.85 -29.73 6.39
CA GLY A 5 -12.78 -28.64 6.10
C GLY A 5 -12.05 -27.60 5.26
N GLY A 6 -12.40 -27.50 3.97
CA GLY A 6 -11.72 -26.71 2.94
C GLY A 6 -11.22 -25.35 3.45
N ALA A 7 -9.90 -25.25 3.58
CA ALA A 7 -9.24 -24.11 4.20
C ALA A 7 -9.30 -22.90 3.27
N ARG A 8 -10.36 -22.10 3.41
CA ARG A 8 -10.39 -20.70 2.94
C ARG A 8 -9.18 -19.99 3.56
N ARG A 9 -8.14 -19.78 2.75
CA ARG A 9 -6.79 -19.44 3.22
C ARG A 9 -6.80 -18.08 3.93
N HIS A 10 -6.46 -18.06 5.22
CA HIS A 10 -6.17 -16.83 5.97
C HIS A 10 -4.69 -16.42 5.85
N ARG A 11 -3.85 -17.37 5.41
CA ARG A 11 -2.40 -17.25 5.22
C ARG A 11 -2.05 -17.62 3.78
N MET A 12 -1.27 -16.78 3.12
CA MET A 12 -0.71 -17.03 1.79
C MET A 12 0.77 -16.71 1.82
N THR A 13 1.60 -17.49 1.12
CA THR A 13 3.02 -17.20 0.95
C THR A 13 3.25 -16.85 -0.50
N LEU A 14 3.84 -15.68 -0.74
CA LEU A 14 4.25 -15.22 -2.07
C LEU A 14 5.77 -15.28 -2.16
N GLU A 15 6.26 -15.73 -3.31
CA GLU A 15 7.67 -15.61 -3.67
C GLU A 15 7.77 -14.49 -4.70
N SER A 16 8.41 -13.39 -4.33
CA SER A 16 8.65 -12.24 -5.21
C SER A 16 10.16 -12.12 -5.40
N GLY A 17 10.70 -12.75 -6.45
CA GLY A 17 12.15 -12.83 -6.66
C GLY A 17 12.84 -13.56 -5.51
N ASP A 18 13.82 -12.91 -4.86
CA ASP A 18 14.57 -13.48 -3.73
C ASP A 18 13.87 -13.30 -2.37
N HIS A 19 12.70 -12.65 -2.32
CA HIS A 19 11.96 -12.38 -1.09
C HIS A 19 10.72 -13.26 -0.95
N THR A 20 10.61 -13.97 0.18
CA THR A 20 9.41 -14.70 0.57
C THR A 20 8.56 -13.83 1.50
N LEU A 21 7.34 -13.51 1.06
CA LEU A 21 6.38 -12.69 1.80
C LEU A 21 5.24 -13.57 2.29
N THR A 22 5.06 -13.65 3.59
CA THR A 22 3.90 -14.34 4.17
C THR A 22 2.82 -13.32 4.50
N LEU A 23 1.68 -13.44 3.84
CA LEU A 23 0.52 -12.58 3.94
C LEU A 23 -0.53 -13.21 4.85
N PHE A 24 -1.08 -12.40 5.75
CA PHE A 24 -2.20 -12.77 6.60
C PHE A 24 -3.34 -11.77 6.41
N ALA A 25 -4.54 -12.28 6.14
CA ALA A 25 -5.72 -11.45 5.95
C ALA A 25 -6.42 -11.15 7.28
N TYR A 26 -6.66 -9.86 7.54
CA TYR A 26 -7.31 -9.37 8.76
C TYR A 26 -8.46 -8.42 8.43
N ARG A 27 -9.48 -8.45 9.30
CA ARG A 27 -10.64 -7.56 9.27
C ARG A 27 -10.84 -6.92 10.63
N THR A 28 -11.31 -5.68 10.66
CA THR A 28 -11.70 -5.02 11.92
C THR A 28 -12.97 -5.67 12.48
N GLY A 29 -12.91 -6.12 13.73
CA GLY A 29 -14.07 -6.68 14.41
C GLY A 29 -14.89 -5.56 15.07
N PRO A 30 -16.22 -5.46 14.85
CA PRO A 30 -17.01 -4.39 15.46
C PRO A 30 -16.99 -4.47 16.99
N PHE A 31 -17.10 -5.68 17.56
CA PHE A 31 -17.02 -5.90 19.00
C PHE A 31 -15.67 -5.50 19.59
N LYS A 32 -14.58 -5.92 18.95
CA LYS A 32 -13.21 -5.57 19.37
C LYS A 32 -12.94 -4.08 19.26
N THR A 33 -13.50 -3.43 18.24
CA THR A 33 -13.41 -2.00 18.03
C THR A 33 -14.15 -1.24 19.14
N VAL A 34 -15.35 -1.67 19.51
CA VAL A 34 -16.09 -1.10 20.65
C VAL A 34 -15.30 -1.27 21.95
N LEU A 35 -14.79 -2.47 22.23
CA LEU A 35 -13.95 -2.73 23.41
C LEU A 35 -12.70 -1.83 23.44
N PHE A 36 -12.04 -1.65 22.30
CA PHE A 36 -10.89 -0.76 22.16
C PHE A 36 -11.24 0.68 22.54
N TYR A 37 -12.38 1.21 22.07
CA TYR A 37 -12.80 2.57 22.39
C TYR A 37 -13.18 2.73 23.87
N VAL A 38 -13.85 1.75 24.46
CA VAL A 38 -14.15 1.72 25.90
C VAL A 38 -12.86 1.76 26.72
N LEU A 39 -11.88 0.91 26.37
CA LEU A 39 -10.60 0.88 27.08
C LEU A 39 -9.78 2.15 26.86
N THR A 40 -9.86 2.77 25.68
CA THR A 40 -9.23 4.05 25.39
C THR A 40 -9.82 5.16 26.26
N PHE A 41 -11.14 5.19 26.42
CA PHE A 41 -11.82 6.16 27.28
C PHE A 41 -11.45 5.95 28.76
N LEU A 42 -11.44 4.70 29.24
CA LEU A 42 -11.09 4.36 30.62
C LEU A 42 -9.65 4.73 30.97
N THR A 43 -8.73 4.63 30.01
CA THR A 43 -7.29 4.91 30.18
C THR A 43 -6.89 6.33 29.77
N LEU A 44 -7.87 7.22 29.52
CA LEU A 44 -7.65 8.61 29.09
C LEU A 44 -6.70 8.74 27.87
N GLY A 45 -6.71 7.75 26.97
CA GLY A 45 -5.92 7.75 25.74
C GLY A 45 -4.50 7.18 25.85
N ILE A 46 -4.00 6.84 27.05
CA ILE A 46 -2.66 6.25 27.22
C ILE A 46 -2.54 4.91 26.48
N PHE A 47 -3.60 4.10 26.53
CA PHE A 47 -3.65 2.83 25.82
C PHE A 47 -3.45 2.99 24.31
N ARG A 48 -4.06 4.01 23.71
CA ARG A 48 -3.94 4.30 22.27
C ARG A 48 -2.50 4.68 21.89
N LEU A 49 -1.79 5.38 22.77
CA LEU A 49 -0.40 5.77 22.54
C LEU A 49 0.55 4.55 22.56
N ILE A 50 0.34 3.63 23.50
CA ILE A 50 1.11 2.38 23.59
C ILE A 50 0.90 1.51 22.34
N LEU A 51 -0.33 1.42 21.86
CA LEU A 51 -0.67 0.66 20.65
C LEU A 51 -0.02 1.25 19.40
N HIS A 52 0.01 2.58 19.30
CA HIS A 52 0.70 3.27 18.21
C HIS A 52 2.21 2.93 18.16
N TRP A 53 2.84 2.73 19.32
CA TRP A 53 4.25 2.33 19.40
C TRP A 53 4.49 0.84 19.18
N LYS A 54 3.47 -0.01 19.39
CA LYS A 54 3.55 -1.46 19.26
C LYS A 54 2.50 -1.96 18.27
N GLN A 55 2.78 -1.79 16.98
CA GLN A 55 1.92 -2.22 15.86
C GLN A 55 1.38 -3.66 16.00
N LYS A 56 2.19 -4.61 16.51
CA LYS A 56 1.76 -6.00 16.75
C LYS A 56 0.60 -6.11 17.75
N TRP A 57 0.57 -5.24 18.76
CA TRP A 57 -0.48 -5.22 19.77
C TRP A 57 -1.76 -4.60 19.22
N ASP A 58 -1.62 -3.56 18.41
CA ASP A 58 -2.77 -2.92 17.73
C ASP A 58 -3.52 -3.92 16.85
N VAL A 59 -2.78 -4.68 16.02
CA VAL A 59 -3.34 -5.76 15.21
C VAL A 59 -4.06 -6.80 16.08
N LYS A 60 -3.43 -7.27 17.17
CA LYS A 60 -4.02 -8.31 18.04
C LYS A 60 -5.30 -7.86 18.74
N VAL A 61 -5.36 -6.59 19.17
CA VAL A 61 -6.50 -6.03 19.90
C VAL A 61 -7.66 -5.73 18.96
N ARG A 62 -7.39 -5.15 17.79
CA ARG A 62 -8.43 -4.63 16.88
C ARG A 62 -8.91 -5.66 15.86
N MET A 63 -8.07 -6.62 15.48
CA MET A 63 -8.31 -7.43 14.29
C MET A 63 -8.77 -8.86 14.59
N VAL A 64 -9.48 -9.41 13.61
CA VAL A 64 -9.93 -10.80 13.54
C VAL A 64 -9.37 -11.40 12.25
N PRO A 65 -8.81 -12.63 12.29
CA PRO A 65 -8.37 -13.29 11.06
C PRO A 65 -9.55 -13.49 10.12
N CYS A 66 -9.36 -13.22 8.84
CA CYS A 66 -10.41 -13.33 7.83
C CYS A 66 -9.86 -13.94 6.53
N THR A 67 -10.76 -14.16 5.57
CA THR A 67 -10.40 -14.60 4.23
C THR A 67 -9.88 -13.42 3.40
N PHE A 68 -9.01 -13.68 2.43
CA PHE A 68 -8.51 -12.64 1.51
C PHE A 68 -9.62 -11.86 0.78
N GLU A 69 -10.77 -12.50 0.54
CA GLU A 69 -11.93 -11.86 -0.09
C GLU A 69 -12.54 -10.74 0.76
N SER A 70 -12.58 -10.93 2.09
CA SER A 70 -13.17 -9.98 3.03
C SER A 70 -12.13 -9.11 3.76
N ALA A 71 -10.86 -9.21 3.34
CA ALA A 71 -9.76 -8.53 4.00
C ALA A 71 -9.84 -7.02 3.84
N GLU A 72 -9.70 -6.33 4.97
CA GLU A 72 -9.56 -4.87 5.02
C GLU A 72 -8.10 -4.48 5.23
N TYR A 73 -7.36 -5.34 5.95
CA TYR A 73 -5.94 -5.18 6.21
C TYR A 73 -5.20 -6.47 5.87
N ILE A 74 -4.00 -6.32 5.34
CA ILE A 74 -3.06 -7.41 5.09
C ILE A 74 -1.85 -7.19 5.98
N TYR A 75 -1.55 -8.21 6.77
CA TYR A 75 -0.35 -8.25 7.59
C TYR A 75 0.72 -9.05 6.85
N ILE A 76 1.84 -8.40 6.59
CA ILE A 76 2.93 -8.89 5.75
C ILE A 76 4.10 -9.20 6.66
N VAL A 77 4.65 -10.40 6.54
CA VAL A 77 5.88 -10.80 7.22
C VAL A 77 6.90 -11.20 6.16
N ASP A 78 7.98 -10.44 6.08
CA ASP A 78 9.12 -10.69 5.20
C ASP A 78 10.04 -11.78 5.78
N ASN A 79 10.92 -12.34 4.96
CA ASN A 79 11.94 -13.33 5.34
C ASN A 79 12.83 -12.83 6.50
N HIS A 80 13.06 -11.52 6.56
CA HIS A 80 13.80 -10.87 7.64
C HIS A 80 12.99 -10.62 8.92
N ASN A 81 11.82 -11.25 9.09
CA ASN A 81 10.88 -11.04 10.21
C ASN A 81 10.42 -9.58 10.40
N VAL A 82 10.57 -8.75 9.37
CA VAL A 82 10.00 -7.41 9.34
C VAL A 82 8.50 -7.54 9.10
N THR A 83 7.73 -6.97 10.02
CA THR A 83 6.26 -7.08 10.01
C THR A 83 5.64 -5.73 9.70
N GLU A 84 4.84 -5.66 8.66
CA GLU A 84 4.11 -4.45 8.28
C GLU A 84 2.62 -4.76 8.09
N LEU A 85 1.78 -3.82 8.49
CA LEU A 85 0.33 -3.86 8.27
C LEU A 85 0.00 -2.86 7.18
N GLN A 86 -0.61 -3.34 6.09
CA GLN A 86 -1.03 -2.50 4.97
C GLN A 86 -2.55 -2.59 4.77
N PRO A 87 -3.25 -1.47 4.53
CA PRO A 87 -4.66 -1.49 4.18
C PRO A 87 -4.86 -2.02 2.75
N VAL A 88 -5.96 -2.72 2.51
CA VAL A 88 -6.38 -3.15 1.18
C VAL A 88 -7.21 -2.05 0.54
N MET A 89 -6.71 -1.51 -0.56
CA MET A 89 -7.44 -0.54 -1.38
C MET A 89 -8.41 -1.28 -2.32
N ARG A 90 -9.58 -0.68 -2.53
CA ARG A 90 -10.67 -1.26 -3.34
C ARG A 90 -11.17 -0.21 -4.31
N LYS A 91 -11.31 -0.57 -5.57
CA LYS A 91 -11.88 0.30 -6.61
C LYS A 91 -12.87 -0.49 -7.46
N PRO A 92 -14.15 -0.06 -7.52
CA PRO A 92 -15.13 -0.73 -8.35
C PRO A 92 -14.91 -0.41 -9.84
N ASN A 93 -15.31 -1.32 -10.73
CA ASN A 93 -15.34 -1.13 -12.18
C ASN A 93 -13.99 -0.75 -12.82
N VAL A 94 -12.95 -1.56 -12.61
CA VAL A 94 -11.64 -1.34 -13.26
C VAL A 94 -11.42 -2.38 -14.34
N MET A 95 -10.70 -1.99 -15.39
CA MET A 95 -10.23 -2.90 -16.43
C MET A 95 -8.87 -3.45 -16.02
N ILE A 96 -8.76 -4.77 -15.83
CA ILE A 96 -7.52 -5.46 -15.45
C ILE A 96 -6.94 -6.14 -16.69
N PRO A 97 -5.62 -6.06 -16.95
CA PRO A 97 -5.00 -6.85 -17.99
C PRO A 97 -5.06 -8.34 -17.64
N SER A 98 -5.68 -9.12 -18.54
CA SER A 98 -5.70 -10.58 -18.50
C SER A 98 -4.36 -11.16 -18.97
N ALA A 99 -4.10 -12.44 -18.68
CA ALA A 99 -2.88 -13.15 -19.09
C ALA A 99 -2.62 -13.10 -20.61
N ASN A 100 -3.67 -12.94 -21.42
CA ASN A 100 -3.56 -12.82 -22.88
C ASN A 100 -3.24 -11.40 -23.38
N GLY A 101 -3.07 -10.42 -22.47
CA GLY A 101 -2.84 -9.01 -22.81
C GLY A 101 -4.11 -8.22 -23.13
N GLU A 102 -5.29 -8.86 -23.05
CA GLU A 102 -6.59 -8.21 -23.21
C GLU A 102 -7.08 -7.60 -21.90
N MET A 103 -7.72 -6.43 -21.97
CA MET A 103 -8.29 -5.76 -20.80
C MET A 103 -9.66 -6.35 -20.47
N LYS A 104 -9.77 -7.03 -19.32
CA LYS A 104 -11.01 -7.61 -18.80
C LYS A 104 -11.64 -6.68 -17.76
N LYS A 105 -12.95 -6.47 -17.86
CA LYS A 105 -13.70 -5.70 -16.86
C LYS A 105 -13.84 -6.52 -15.58
N SER A 106 -13.32 -6.02 -14.46
CA SER A 106 -13.55 -6.59 -13.14
C SER A 106 -14.56 -5.75 -12.35
N ALA A 107 -15.37 -6.45 -11.54
CA ALA A 107 -16.37 -5.79 -10.69
C ALA A 107 -15.70 -4.99 -9.56
N GLU A 108 -14.61 -5.53 -9.00
CA GLU A 108 -13.87 -4.92 -7.89
C GLU A 108 -12.37 -5.23 -8.06
N LEU A 109 -11.53 -4.20 -8.21
CA LEU A 109 -10.08 -4.31 -8.11
C LEU A 109 -9.67 -4.14 -6.65
N ARG A 110 -8.91 -5.10 -6.13
CA ARG A 110 -8.32 -5.02 -4.79
C ARG A 110 -6.81 -5.04 -4.91
N TRP A 111 -6.15 -4.07 -4.29
CA TRP A 111 -4.69 -3.98 -4.30
C TRP A 111 -4.16 -3.45 -2.97
N PHE A 112 -2.92 -3.80 -2.67
CA PHE A 112 -2.18 -3.20 -1.57
C PHE A 112 -0.78 -2.83 -2.04
N VAL A 113 -0.14 -1.89 -1.35
CA VAL A 113 1.21 -1.45 -1.66
C VAL A 113 2.14 -1.88 -0.55
N PHE A 114 3.22 -2.57 -0.91
CA PHE A 114 4.28 -2.94 0.02
C PHE A 114 5.64 -2.58 -0.58
N ARG A 115 6.44 -1.80 0.14
CA ARG A 115 7.74 -1.29 -0.34
C ARG A 115 7.69 -0.67 -1.76
N LYS A 116 6.63 0.10 -2.04
CA LYS A 116 6.33 0.70 -3.36
C LYS A 116 5.96 -0.28 -4.48
N LEU A 117 5.79 -1.56 -4.18
CA LEU A 117 5.27 -2.56 -5.12
C LEU A 117 3.77 -2.75 -4.89
N GLU A 118 3.01 -2.70 -5.98
CA GLU A 118 1.57 -2.92 -5.97
C GLU A 118 1.28 -4.40 -6.18
N TYR A 119 0.55 -4.98 -5.25
CA TYR A 119 0.07 -6.36 -5.30
C TYR A 119 -1.43 -6.34 -5.56
N ILE A 120 -1.86 -7.06 -6.58
CA ILE A 120 -3.22 -7.03 -7.09
C ILE A 120 -3.83 -8.42 -6.90
N TRP A 121 -5.06 -8.44 -6.37
CA TRP A 121 -5.83 -9.67 -6.22
C TRP A 121 -6.48 -10.02 -7.56
N ILE A 122 -6.15 -11.19 -8.10
CA ILE A 122 -6.80 -11.74 -9.28
C ILE A 122 -7.64 -12.93 -8.85
N ASP A 123 -8.95 -12.82 -9.11
CA ASP A 123 -9.89 -13.92 -8.93
C ASP A 123 -9.98 -14.68 -10.26
N ASN A 124 -9.35 -15.85 -10.32
CA ASN A 124 -9.42 -16.75 -11.47
C ASN A 124 -10.66 -17.64 -11.32
N THR A 125 -11.85 -17.05 -11.25
CA THR A 125 -13.10 -17.81 -11.09
C THR A 125 -13.59 -18.43 -12.42
N ASP A 126 -13.01 -18.05 -13.56
CA ASP A 126 -13.55 -18.35 -14.89
C ASP A 126 -12.79 -19.47 -15.65
N SER A 127 -11.84 -20.15 -15.01
CA SER A 127 -11.10 -21.28 -15.61
C SER A 127 -11.79 -22.61 -15.24
N GLU A 128 -12.89 -22.96 -15.90
CA GLU A 128 -13.68 -24.18 -15.63
C GLU A 128 -12.99 -25.51 -15.99
N GLU A 129 -11.77 -25.53 -16.53
CA GLU A 129 -11.15 -26.77 -17.02
C GLU A 129 -9.71 -26.94 -16.55
N THR A 130 -9.55 -27.07 -15.22
CA THR A 130 -8.55 -27.86 -14.44
C THR A 130 -8.35 -27.15 -13.10
N ALA A 131 -9.28 -27.38 -12.19
CA ALA A 131 -9.28 -26.80 -10.86
C ALA A 131 -8.23 -27.49 -9.98
N ASP A 132 -6.97 -27.05 -10.08
CA ASP A 132 -6.18 -26.94 -8.86
C ASP A 132 -6.75 -25.75 -8.09
N GLU A 133 -7.35 -26.01 -6.92
CA GLU A 133 -7.99 -25.04 -6.01
C GLU A 133 -7.01 -23.99 -5.43
N SER A 134 -5.93 -23.66 -6.14
CA SER A 134 -4.78 -22.87 -5.70
C SER A 134 -4.57 -21.55 -6.47
N ASP A 135 -5.48 -21.15 -7.34
CA ASP A 135 -5.22 -20.09 -8.34
C ASP A 135 -5.74 -18.68 -8.02
N CYS A 136 -6.35 -18.47 -6.84
CA CYS A 136 -6.62 -17.12 -6.34
C CYS A 136 -5.34 -16.56 -5.69
N CYS A 137 -4.62 -15.70 -6.40
CA CYS A 137 -3.30 -15.24 -5.98
C CYS A 137 -3.12 -13.72 -6.11
N TRP A 138 -2.38 -13.16 -5.15
CA TRP A 138 -1.84 -11.81 -5.24
C TRP A 138 -0.67 -11.81 -6.21
N LYS A 139 -0.78 -11.03 -7.29
CA LYS A 139 0.29 -10.90 -8.30
C LYS A 139 0.77 -9.46 -8.35
N THR A 140 2.06 -9.26 -8.64
CA THR A 140 2.55 -7.90 -8.92
C THR A 140 2.14 -7.47 -10.33
N SER A 141 2.08 -6.16 -10.57
CA SER A 141 1.88 -5.62 -11.92
C SER A 141 2.93 -6.11 -12.93
N PHE A 142 4.14 -6.40 -12.45
CA PHE A 142 5.23 -7.02 -13.21
C PHE A 142 4.90 -8.47 -13.59
N ASP A 143 4.45 -9.30 -12.66
CA ASP A 143 4.12 -10.70 -12.94
C ASP A 143 2.99 -10.83 -13.97
N ILE A 144 2.02 -9.92 -13.91
CA ILE A 144 0.91 -9.85 -14.87
C ILE A 144 1.44 -9.51 -16.26
N ALA A 145 2.36 -8.55 -16.37
CA ALA A 145 2.97 -8.18 -17.64
C ALA A 145 3.85 -9.31 -18.20
N ASN A 146 4.56 -10.04 -17.34
CA ASN A 146 5.45 -11.15 -17.74
C ASN A 146 4.67 -12.38 -18.25
N GLN A 147 3.41 -12.54 -17.84
CA GLN A 147 2.53 -13.61 -18.36
C GLN A 147 2.06 -13.36 -19.79
N ILE A 148 2.17 -12.13 -20.31
CA ILE A 148 1.71 -11.79 -21.65
C ILE A 148 2.62 -12.49 -22.68
N PRO A 149 2.08 -13.37 -23.54
CA PRO A 149 2.91 -14.11 -24.48
C PRO A 149 3.51 -13.17 -25.52
N CYS A 150 4.81 -13.34 -25.82
CA CYS A 150 5.53 -12.55 -26.82
C CYS A 150 4.84 -12.53 -28.19
N ARG A 151 4.09 -13.59 -28.53
CA ARG A 151 3.32 -13.67 -29.78
C ARG A 151 2.26 -12.57 -29.91
N SER A 152 1.62 -12.19 -28.80
CA SER A 152 0.64 -11.09 -28.81
C SER A 152 1.33 -9.76 -29.17
N LEU A 153 2.49 -9.49 -28.59
CA LEU A 153 3.31 -8.31 -28.90
C LEU A 153 3.80 -8.34 -30.36
N LEU A 154 4.20 -9.51 -30.86
CA LEU A 154 4.64 -9.67 -32.25
C LEU A 154 3.51 -9.34 -33.24
N SER A 155 2.29 -9.82 -32.99
CA SER A 155 1.14 -9.53 -33.87
C SER A 155 0.81 -8.04 -33.95
N VAL A 156 1.00 -7.30 -32.86
CA VAL A 156 0.82 -5.84 -32.82
C VAL A 156 1.95 -5.13 -33.56
N SER A 157 3.19 -5.62 -33.42
CA SER A 157 4.36 -5.12 -34.13
C SER A 157 4.24 -5.30 -35.65
N GLU A 158 3.82 -6.49 -36.10
CA GLU A 158 3.60 -6.79 -37.52
C GLU A 158 2.47 -5.94 -38.12
N GLY A 159 1.45 -5.61 -37.32
CA GLY A 159 0.36 -4.71 -37.71
C GLY A 159 0.76 -3.24 -37.84
N ASN A 160 1.96 -2.84 -37.39
CA ASN A 160 2.42 -1.43 -37.32
C ASN A 160 1.40 -0.46 -36.70
N SER A 161 0.50 -0.97 -35.85
CA SER A 161 -0.56 -0.20 -35.21
C SER A 161 -0.20 0.04 -33.76
N GLY A 162 -0.22 1.30 -33.33
CA GLY A 162 -0.12 1.64 -31.92
C GLY A 162 -1.37 1.25 -31.13
N LEU A 163 -1.31 1.43 -29.80
CA LEU A 163 -2.47 1.27 -28.93
C LEU A 163 -3.50 2.38 -29.19
N SER A 164 -4.78 2.03 -29.17
CA SER A 164 -5.85 3.01 -29.28
C SER A 164 -5.86 3.95 -28.07
N SER A 165 -6.28 5.20 -28.24
CA SER A 165 -6.32 6.17 -27.14
C SER A 165 -7.17 5.67 -25.96
N SER A 166 -8.29 4.99 -26.24
CA SER A 166 -9.12 4.36 -25.19
C SER A 166 -8.39 3.26 -24.42
N GLU A 167 -7.53 2.50 -25.09
CA GLU A 167 -6.76 1.43 -24.48
C GLU A 167 -5.61 1.99 -23.63
N ILE A 168 -4.95 3.05 -24.11
CA ILE A 168 -3.93 3.79 -23.35
C ILE A 168 -4.53 4.34 -22.05
N SER A 169 -5.72 4.96 -22.12
CA SER A 169 -6.38 5.52 -20.92
C SER A 169 -6.67 4.44 -19.87
N ARG A 170 -7.14 3.24 -20.28
CA ARG A 170 -7.39 2.13 -19.35
C ARG A 170 -6.11 1.60 -18.73
N ARG A 171 -5.03 1.50 -19.51
CA ARG A 171 -3.72 1.05 -19.00
C ARG A 171 -3.10 2.07 -18.07
N LEU A 172 -3.22 3.37 -18.37
CA LEU A 172 -2.75 4.45 -17.51
C LEU A 172 -3.54 4.49 -16.18
N GLU A 173 -4.84 4.17 -16.22
CA GLU A 173 -5.65 4.05 -15.01
C GLU A 173 -5.23 2.87 -14.12
N PHE A 174 -4.71 1.79 -14.71
CA PHE A 174 -4.27 0.59 -13.99
C PHE A 174 -2.81 0.67 -13.50
N TYR A 175 -1.85 0.98 -14.38
CA TYR A 175 -0.42 1.05 -14.04
C TYR A 175 0.01 2.37 -13.43
N GLY A 176 -0.85 3.39 -13.48
CA GLY A 176 -0.51 4.74 -13.08
C GLY A 176 0.41 5.44 -14.09
N ARG A 177 0.93 6.60 -13.68
CA ARG A 177 1.88 7.37 -14.47
C ARG A 177 3.28 6.82 -14.23
N ASN A 178 4.10 6.79 -15.28
CA ASN A 178 5.53 6.49 -15.16
C ASN A 178 6.26 7.70 -14.57
N GLU A 179 6.14 7.92 -13.26
CA GLU A 179 6.79 9.00 -12.53
C GLU A 179 7.60 8.47 -11.34
N ILE A 180 8.81 9.01 -11.16
CA ILE A 180 9.67 8.68 -10.02
C ILE A 180 9.42 9.73 -8.93
N VAL A 181 8.52 9.43 -8.01
CA VAL A 181 8.24 10.32 -6.87
C VAL A 181 9.19 10.00 -5.72
N VAL A 182 10.12 10.91 -5.47
CA VAL A 182 11.03 10.86 -4.32
C VAL A 182 10.48 11.74 -3.21
N GLN A 183 10.06 11.15 -2.10
CA GLN A 183 9.63 11.90 -0.92
C GLN A 183 10.86 12.49 -0.24
N LEU A 184 11.06 13.81 -0.41
CA LEU A 184 12.04 14.54 0.36
C LEU A 184 11.52 14.72 1.78
N ARG A 185 12.16 14.08 2.76
CA ARG A 185 11.93 14.42 4.17
C ARG A 185 12.70 15.71 4.44
N PRO A 186 12.06 16.79 4.93
CA PRO A 186 12.79 17.96 5.37
C PRO A 186 13.75 17.51 6.47
N ILE A 187 15.05 17.77 6.28
CA ILE A 187 16.05 17.55 7.32
C ILE A 187 15.75 18.61 8.38
N PHE A 188 15.14 18.20 9.49
CA PHE A 188 14.86 19.11 10.57
C PHE A 188 16.17 19.59 11.20
N VAL A 189 16.27 20.90 11.43
CA VAL A 189 17.40 21.54 12.14
C VAL A 189 17.61 20.94 13.54
N THR A 190 16.64 20.19 14.07
CA THR A 190 16.77 19.42 15.32
C THR A 190 17.85 18.35 15.29
N VAL A 191 18.26 17.87 14.11
CA VAL A 191 19.44 16.98 13.98
C VAL A 191 20.72 17.71 14.40
N TRP A 192 20.84 19.01 14.10
CA TRP A 192 21.98 19.85 14.48
C TRP A 192 21.96 20.27 15.96
N TYR A 193 20.82 20.13 16.63
CA TYR A 193 20.72 20.29 18.09
C TYR A 193 21.12 19.03 18.85
N ASN A 194 21.17 17.87 18.18
CA ASN A 194 21.52 16.60 18.80
C ASN A 194 23.03 16.35 18.81
N ASP A 195 23.73 16.86 17.80
CA ASP A 195 25.19 16.91 17.75
C ASP A 195 25.67 18.22 18.39
N GLU A 196 26.92 18.29 18.87
CA GLU A 196 27.49 19.36 19.73
C GLU A 196 27.55 20.79 19.09
N TYR A 197 26.81 21.01 18.00
CA TYR A 197 26.69 22.21 17.17
C TYR A 197 25.49 23.11 17.55
N ALA A 198 24.99 23.01 18.77
CA ALA A 198 23.82 23.78 19.25
C ALA A 198 23.97 25.30 19.04
N TYR A 199 25.19 25.84 19.11
CA TYR A 199 25.45 27.27 18.88
C TYR A 199 25.17 27.68 17.43
N TYR A 200 25.68 26.92 16.45
CA TYR A 200 25.44 27.18 15.03
C TYR A 200 23.97 26.96 14.65
N ALA A 201 23.33 25.94 15.20
CA ALA A 201 21.91 25.68 15.01
C ALA A 201 21.05 26.85 15.52
N SER A 202 21.38 27.39 16.70
CA SER A 202 20.70 28.56 17.26
C SER A 202 20.87 29.81 16.39
N LEU A 203 22.07 30.00 15.81
CA LEU A 203 22.35 31.11 14.90
C LEU A 203 21.49 31.04 13.63
N ILE A 204 21.35 29.85 13.03
CA ILE A 204 20.52 29.65 11.83
C ILE A 204 19.05 29.95 12.14
N VAL A 205 18.54 29.50 13.30
CA VAL A 205 17.16 29.78 13.72
C VAL A 205 16.94 31.28 13.95
N VAL A 206 17.87 31.95 14.63
CA VAL A 206 17.79 33.40 14.90
C VAL A 206 17.85 34.21 13.61
N LEU A 207 18.76 33.89 12.68
CA LEU A 207 18.84 34.57 11.38
C LEU A 207 17.56 34.37 10.56
N SER A 208 17.00 33.16 10.58
CA SER A 208 15.75 32.86 9.87
C SER A 208 14.57 33.64 10.46
N LEU A 209 14.45 33.70 11.79
CA LEU A 209 13.41 34.46 12.47
C LEU A 209 13.56 35.97 12.22
N ALA A 210 14.78 36.49 12.28
CA ALA A 210 15.05 37.90 12.00
C ALA A 210 14.67 38.28 10.56
N SER A 211 14.97 37.42 9.59
CA SER A 211 14.55 37.62 8.19
C SER A 211 13.03 37.71 8.07
N ILE A 212 12.29 36.77 8.67
CA ILE A 212 10.82 36.75 8.62
C ILE A 212 10.24 38.00 9.30
N VAL A 213 10.79 38.43 10.43
CA VAL A 213 10.33 39.65 11.13
C VAL A 213 10.59 40.89 10.29
N MET A 214 11.76 40.99 9.65
CA MET A 214 12.10 42.09 8.76
C MET A 214 11.18 42.12 7.54
N ASP A 215 10.91 40.98 6.91
CA ASP A 215 9.99 40.87 5.78
C ASP A 215 8.57 41.30 6.19
N VAL A 216 8.07 40.84 7.33
CA VAL A 216 6.75 41.22 7.86
C VAL A 216 6.70 42.72 8.16
N TYR A 217 7.75 43.27 8.78
CA TYR A 217 7.84 44.70 9.05
C TYR A 217 7.84 45.53 7.77
N GLN A 218 8.58 45.07 6.75
CA GLN A 218 8.64 45.72 5.44
C GLN A 218 7.27 45.67 4.75
N ILE A 219 6.58 44.54 4.77
CA ILE A 219 5.22 44.39 4.23
C ILE A 219 4.26 45.35 4.94
N ARG A 220 4.28 45.42 6.27
CA ARG A 220 3.42 46.33 7.05
C ARG A 220 3.70 47.80 6.78
N SER A 221 4.98 48.17 6.62
CA SER A 221 5.38 49.54 6.29
C SER A 221 4.90 49.94 4.90
N GLN A 222 4.89 49.01 3.94
CA GLN A 222 4.35 49.28 2.60
C GLN A 222 2.81 49.35 2.57
N GLU A 223 2.11 48.66 3.46
CA GLU A 223 0.64 48.71 3.57
C GLU A 223 0.13 50.06 4.10
N ILE A 224 0.92 50.77 4.89
CA ILE A 224 0.55 52.05 5.53
C ILE A 224 0.77 53.26 4.60
N ARG A 225 1.48 53.08 3.48
CA ARG A 225 1.75 54.13 2.47
C ARG A 225 0.81 54.03 1.29
#